data_AF-A0A8I3ABY0-F1
#
_entry.id   AF-A0A8I3ABY0-F1
#
_cell.length_a   1.000
_cell.length_b   1.000
_cell.length_c   1.000
_cell.angle_alpha   90.00
_cell.angle_beta   90.00
_cell.angle_gamma   90.00
#
_symmetry.space_group_name_H-M   'P 1'
#
loop_
_entity.id
_entity.type
_entity.pdbx_description
1 polymer ?
#
loop_
_entity_poly.entity_id
_entity_poly.type
_entity_poly.pdbx_seq_one_letter_code
_entity_poly.pdbx_strand_id
1 'polypeptide(L)'
;MERIITAPHTSTFDLDVALTLYDRLNQLPAPWFAASRMKLPCIAFQLSPLSPYRTRSGRLYRADTPAFGMVEIITRQDLSRMQSLYLVHPWLDALLEQEGMHSGTFVEDDVAPPTSPNTDDEELFDEEFDDDSLPLPEPELPFHIARQHLVPIDRETRARRFVVRLRQPFGALLLTPVESSRRGTDYKRVAADSLITVRFQENVSLADILDNVRTLDVL
;
A
#
# COMPACT_ATOMS: atom_id res chain seq x y z
N MET A 1 41.05 -11.44 19.92
CA MET A 1 39.76 -11.79 19.27
C MET A 1 39.20 -10.53 18.67
N GLU A 2 39.58 -10.22 17.43
CA GLU A 2 39.14 -9.02 16.72
C GLU A 2 37.77 -9.31 16.08
N ARG A 3 36.78 -8.49 16.44
CA ARG A 3 35.46 -8.50 15.80
C ARG A 3 35.60 -7.74 14.48
N ILE A 4 35.59 -8.47 13.36
CA ILE A 4 35.47 -7.89 12.04
C ILE A 4 34.06 -7.30 11.95
N ILE A 5 33.97 -5.98 11.97
CA ILE A 5 32.74 -5.23 11.68
C ILE A 5 32.62 -5.23 10.16
N THR A 6 31.88 -6.20 9.62
CA THR A 6 31.50 -6.21 8.20
C THR A 6 30.61 -5.00 7.94
N ALA A 7 31.08 -4.08 7.08
CA ALA A 7 30.30 -2.92 6.68
C ALA A 7 28.95 -3.35 6.08
N PRO A 8 27.85 -2.60 6.31
CA PRO A 8 26.57 -2.90 5.69
C PRO A 8 26.75 -2.85 4.18
N HIS A 9 26.50 -3.97 3.52
CA HIS A 9 26.44 -4.03 2.06
C HIS A 9 25.32 -3.08 1.62
N THR A 10 25.69 -1.88 1.18
CA THR A 10 24.77 -1.03 0.41
C THR A 10 24.46 -1.82 -0.85
N SER A 11 23.34 -2.54 -0.84
CA SER A 11 22.77 -3.21 -2.00
C SER A 11 22.46 -2.11 -3.02
N THR A 12 23.46 -1.79 -3.84
CA THR A 12 23.32 -1.04 -5.07
C THR A 12 22.35 -1.84 -5.90
N PHE A 13 21.09 -1.39 -5.97
CA PHE A 13 20.09 -2.05 -6.77
C PHE A 13 20.49 -1.92 -8.24
N ASP A 14 20.28 -2.97 -9.01
CA ASP A 14 20.56 -2.97 -10.44
C ASP A 14 19.53 -2.07 -11.13
N LEU A 15 19.99 -0.91 -11.60
CA LEU A 15 19.16 0.09 -12.25
C LEU A 15 18.54 -0.45 -13.54
N ASP A 16 19.26 -1.30 -14.28
CA ASP A 16 18.77 -1.85 -15.53
C ASP A 16 17.60 -2.80 -15.27
N VAL A 17 17.68 -3.61 -14.21
CA VAL A 17 16.57 -4.46 -13.77
C VAL A 17 15.40 -3.62 -13.26
N ALA A 18 15.66 -2.54 -12.52
CA ALA A 18 14.63 -1.62 -12.05
C ALA A 18 13.86 -0.96 -13.20
N LEU A 19 14.58 -0.47 -14.21
CA LEU A 19 14.00 0.10 -15.43
C LEU A 19 13.20 -0.94 -16.21
N THR A 20 13.73 -2.15 -16.36
CA THR A 20 13.05 -3.27 -17.04
C THR A 20 11.75 -3.62 -16.33
N LEU A 21 11.76 -3.69 -15.00
CA LEU A 21 10.58 -3.97 -14.19
C LEU A 21 9.53 -2.85 -14.32
N TYR A 22 9.96 -1.59 -14.22
CA TYR A 22 9.09 -0.43 -14.37
C TYR A 22 8.42 -0.39 -15.75
N ASP A 23 9.18 -0.61 -16.82
CA ASP A 23 8.64 -0.65 -18.18
C ASP A 23 7.64 -1.80 -18.36
N ARG A 24 7.96 -2.99 -17.85
CA ARG A 24 7.08 -4.15 -17.97
C ARG A 24 5.74 -3.91 -17.29
N LEU A 25 5.73 -3.24 -16.15
CA LEU A 25 4.51 -2.84 -15.45
C LEU A 25 3.73 -1.78 -16.23
N ASN A 26 4.40 -0.79 -16.83
CA ASN A 26 3.75 0.24 -17.66
C ASN A 26 3.18 -0.29 -18.98
N GLN A 27 3.69 -1.42 -19.48
CA GLN A 27 3.16 -2.09 -20.66
C GLN A 27 1.90 -2.92 -20.36
N LEU A 28 1.57 -3.15 -19.08
CA LEU A 28 0.34 -3.85 -18.73
C LEU A 28 -0.89 -2.96 -18.99
N PRO A 29 -2.06 -3.57 -19.30
CA PRO A 29 -3.29 -2.81 -19.44
C PRO A 29 -3.64 -2.09 -18.13
N ALA A 30 -4.24 -0.91 -18.26
CA ALA A 30 -4.76 -0.18 -17.11
C ALA A 30 -5.74 -1.05 -16.30
N PRO A 31 -5.81 -0.88 -14.97
CA PRO A 31 -6.84 -1.52 -14.17
C PRO A 31 -8.21 -1.22 -14.74
N TRP A 32 -9.03 -2.25 -14.96
CA TRP A 32 -10.39 -2.07 -15.46
C TRP A 32 -11.35 -3.02 -14.79
N PHE A 33 -12.58 -2.55 -14.63
CA PHE A 33 -13.67 -3.29 -14.01
C PHE A 33 -14.80 -3.47 -15.01
N ALA A 34 -15.16 -4.72 -15.30
CA ALA A 34 -16.24 -5.05 -16.21
C ALA A 34 -16.90 -6.38 -15.81
N ALA A 35 -18.22 -6.47 -15.94
CA ALA A 35 -18.99 -7.70 -15.65
C ALA A 35 -18.66 -8.31 -14.26
N SER A 36 -18.57 -7.45 -13.23
CA SER A 36 -18.22 -7.84 -11.85
C SER A 36 -16.84 -8.52 -11.72
N ARG A 37 -15.91 -8.20 -12.63
CA ARG A 37 -14.53 -8.67 -12.62
C ARG A 37 -13.59 -7.49 -12.70
N MET A 38 -12.57 -7.48 -11.86
CA MET A 38 -11.50 -6.50 -11.88
C MET A 38 -10.27 -7.13 -12.53
N LYS A 39 -9.82 -6.60 -13.67
CA LYS A 39 -8.49 -6.94 -14.17
C LYS A 39 -7.48 -6.02 -13.53
N LEU A 40 -6.53 -6.61 -12.82
CA LEU A 40 -5.57 -5.87 -12.03
C LEU A 40 -4.15 -6.13 -12.56
N PRO A 41 -3.49 -5.14 -13.19
CA PRO A 41 -2.06 -5.20 -13.38
C PRO A 41 -1.39 -5.19 -12.01
N CYS A 42 -0.51 -6.14 -11.76
CA CYS A 42 0.07 -6.32 -10.45
C CYS A 42 1.35 -7.15 -10.48
N ILE A 43 1.99 -7.20 -9.31
CA ILE A 43 3.01 -8.17 -9.00
C ILE A 43 2.39 -9.16 -8.03
N ALA A 44 2.34 -10.43 -8.40
CA ALA A 44 1.65 -11.44 -7.62
C ALA A 44 2.59 -12.59 -7.26
N PHE A 45 2.66 -12.94 -5.99
CA PHE A 45 3.56 -13.96 -5.46
C PHE A 45 2.75 -15.08 -4.86
N GLN A 46 3.05 -16.32 -5.25
CA GLN A 46 2.51 -17.47 -4.55
C GLN A 46 3.21 -17.57 -3.19
N LEU A 47 2.41 -17.70 -2.12
CA LEU A 47 2.91 -17.87 -0.77
C LEU A 47 3.17 -19.34 -0.48
N SER A 48 4.24 -19.64 0.27
CA SER A 48 4.42 -20.94 0.90
C SER A 48 3.34 -21.18 1.98
N PRO A 49 3.16 -22.43 2.44
CA PRO A 49 2.20 -22.74 3.50
C PRO A 49 2.41 -21.84 4.72
N LEU A 50 1.33 -21.17 5.14
CA LEU A 50 1.41 -20.18 6.20
C LEU A 50 1.66 -20.83 7.55
N SER A 51 2.66 -20.33 8.26
CA SER A 51 2.90 -20.67 9.66
C SER A 51 2.15 -19.68 10.56
N PRO A 52 1.11 -20.12 11.31
CA PRO A 52 0.36 -19.23 12.19
C PRO A 52 1.16 -18.88 13.46
N TYR A 53 1.14 -17.61 13.83
CA TYR A 53 1.68 -17.06 15.07
C TYR A 53 0.57 -16.30 15.80
N ARG A 54 0.42 -16.56 17.10
CA ARG A 54 -0.53 -15.84 17.94
C ARG A 54 0.09 -14.50 18.37
N THR A 55 -0.62 -13.40 18.14
CA THR A 55 -0.28 -12.09 18.69
C THR A 55 -1.43 -11.58 19.55
N ARG A 56 -1.19 -10.55 20.35
CA ARG A 56 -2.25 -9.93 21.17
C ARG A 56 -3.25 -9.11 20.35
N SER A 57 -2.87 -8.66 19.16
CA SER A 57 -3.62 -7.72 18.32
C SER A 57 -4.30 -8.36 17.10
N GLY A 58 -4.11 -9.66 16.85
CA GLY A 58 -4.69 -10.34 15.71
C GLY A 58 -4.02 -11.67 15.40
N ARG A 59 -4.14 -12.11 14.14
CA ARG A 59 -3.44 -13.30 13.64
C ARG A 59 -2.27 -12.84 12.78
N LEU A 60 -1.06 -13.26 13.18
CA LEU A 60 0.15 -13.06 12.41
C LEU A 60 0.45 -14.36 11.67
N TYR A 61 0.71 -14.25 10.38
CA TYR A 61 1.15 -15.37 9.55
C TYR A 61 2.52 -15.04 8.99
N ARG A 62 3.36 -16.06 8.90
CA ARG A 62 4.66 -15.98 8.23
C ARG A 62 4.65 -16.90 7.04
N ALA A 63 5.14 -16.38 5.92
CA ALA A 63 5.24 -17.11 4.66
C ALA A 63 6.58 -16.78 4.03
N ASP A 64 7.08 -17.68 3.20
CA ASP A 64 8.21 -17.42 2.33
C ASP A 64 7.70 -17.13 0.93
N THR A 65 8.39 -16.21 0.27
CA THR A 65 8.18 -15.90 -1.14
C THR A 65 9.52 -15.95 -1.86
N PRO A 66 9.56 -16.42 -3.12
CA PRO A 66 10.82 -16.48 -3.86
C PRO A 66 11.51 -15.11 -4.02
N ALA A 67 10.73 -14.04 -4.19
CA ALA A 67 11.28 -12.72 -4.52
C ALA A 67 11.59 -11.83 -3.31
N PHE A 68 10.83 -12.00 -2.22
CA PHE A 68 10.91 -11.12 -1.05
C PHE A 68 11.43 -11.84 0.21
N GLY A 69 11.71 -13.14 0.10
CA GLY A 69 12.04 -13.98 1.25
C GLY A 69 10.86 -14.11 2.19
N MET A 70 11.15 -14.10 3.49
CA MET A 70 10.16 -14.21 4.55
C MET A 70 9.32 -12.94 4.67
N VAL A 71 7.99 -13.10 4.54
CA VAL A 71 6.99 -12.04 4.69
C VAL A 71 6.12 -12.26 5.91
N GLU A 72 5.81 -11.17 6.61
CA GLU A 72 4.86 -11.15 7.71
C GLU A 72 3.50 -10.62 7.22
N ILE A 73 2.42 -11.28 7.63
CA ILE A 73 1.07 -10.96 7.23
C ILE A 73 0.22 -10.85 8.48
N ILE A 74 -0.26 -9.64 8.76
CA ILE A 74 -1.19 -9.40 9.87
C ILE A 74 -2.59 -9.31 9.28
N THR A 75 -3.49 -10.18 9.74
CA THR A 75 -4.89 -10.16 9.29
C THR A 75 -5.84 -10.58 10.40
N ARG A 76 -7.10 -10.16 10.28
CA ARG A 76 -8.19 -10.62 11.14
C ARG A 76 -8.78 -11.95 10.67
N GLN A 77 -8.54 -12.30 9.40
CA GLN A 77 -9.07 -13.53 8.81
C GLN A 77 -8.25 -14.76 9.20
N ASP A 78 -8.93 -15.91 9.26
CA ASP A 78 -8.28 -17.20 9.47
C ASP A 78 -7.73 -17.73 8.15
N LEU A 79 -6.41 -17.65 7.97
CA LEU A 79 -5.73 -18.18 6.79
C LEU A 79 -5.26 -19.64 6.97
N SER A 80 -5.45 -20.26 8.14
CA SER A 80 -4.90 -21.59 8.46
C SER A 80 -5.49 -22.74 7.62
N ARG A 81 -6.64 -22.51 6.99
CA ARG A 81 -7.32 -23.49 6.12
C ARG A 81 -7.02 -23.31 4.63
N MET A 82 -6.24 -22.29 4.26
CA MET A 82 -6.00 -21.97 2.86
C MET A 82 -4.74 -22.66 2.35
N GLN A 83 -4.86 -23.39 1.25
CA GLN A 83 -3.77 -24.18 0.68
C GLN A 83 -3.00 -23.44 -0.41
N SER A 84 -3.64 -22.48 -1.08
CA SER A 84 -3.02 -21.68 -2.13
C SER A 84 -3.41 -20.22 -1.93
N LEU A 85 -2.41 -19.39 -1.63
CA LEU A 85 -2.59 -17.97 -1.44
C LEU A 85 -1.60 -17.20 -2.30
N TYR A 86 -2.07 -16.09 -2.83
CA TYR A 86 -1.28 -15.14 -3.58
C TYR A 86 -1.26 -13.82 -2.84
N LEU A 87 -0.06 -13.31 -2.59
CA LEU A 87 0.18 -11.95 -2.15
C LEU A 87 0.32 -11.07 -3.39
N VAL A 88 -0.56 -10.10 -3.53
CA VAL A 88 -0.65 -9.26 -4.73
C VAL A 88 -0.42 -7.81 -4.37
N HIS A 89 0.59 -7.21 -5.01
CA HIS A 89 0.85 -5.78 -4.97
C HIS A 89 0.26 -5.12 -6.23
N PRO A 90 -0.85 -4.36 -6.12
CA PRO A 90 -1.47 -3.69 -7.26
C PRO A 90 -0.52 -2.68 -7.90
N TRP A 91 -0.45 -2.68 -9.23
CA TRP A 91 0.24 -1.64 -9.98
C TRP A 91 -0.73 -0.50 -10.29
N LEU A 92 -0.51 0.63 -9.64
CA LEU A 92 -1.26 1.86 -9.86
C LEU A 92 -0.25 3.00 -10.00
N ASP A 93 -0.15 3.60 -11.19
CA ASP A 93 0.81 4.69 -11.46
C ASP A 93 0.63 5.85 -10.46
N ALA A 94 -0.62 6.12 -10.06
CA ALA A 94 -0.97 7.10 -9.03
C ALA A 94 -0.29 6.86 -7.67
N LEU A 95 0.05 5.62 -7.30
CA LEU A 95 0.75 5.33 -6.05
C LEU A 95 2.20 5.84 -6.04
N LEU A 96 2.80 6.06 -7.21
CA LEU A 96 4.14 6.64 -7.32
C LEU A 96 4.13 8.17 -7.21
N GLU A 97 2.98 8.80 -7.45
CA GLU A 97 2.83 10.26 -7.47
C GLU A 97 2.46 10.84 -6.10
N GLN A 98 1.94 10.04 -5.17
CA GLN A 98 1.45 10.51 -3.86
C GLN A 98 2.55 10.92 -2.85
N GLU A 99 3.83 10.64 -3.10
CA GLU A 99 4.92 10.91 -2.13
C GLU A 99 5.43 12.36 -2.10
N GLY A 100 4.61 13.34 -2.49
CA GLY A 100 4.91 14.76 -2.26
C GLY A 100 4.51 15.28 -0.87
N MET A 101 3.59 14.61 -0.15
CA MET A 101 2.82 15.29 0.90
C MET A 101 2.96 14.72 2.33
N HIS A 102 3.48 13.50 2.53
CA HIS A 102 3.39 12.83 3.85
C HIS A 102 4.70 12.20 4.36
N SER A 103 5.86 12.81 4.07
CA SER A 103 7.01 12.66 4.98
C SER A 103 6.82 13.56 6.21
N GLY A 104 5.61 13.52 6.79
CA GLY A 104 5.34 14.03 8.11
C GLY A 104 5.99 13.03 9.05
N THR A 105 7.14 13.42 9.59
CA THR A 105 7.63 12.91 10.85
C THR A 105 6.41 12.78 11.77
N PHE A 106 6.06 11.56 12.18
CA PHE A 106 5.22 11.38 13.36
C PHE A 106 6.05 11.96 14.49
N VAL A 107 5.97 13.28 14.67
CA VAL A 107 6.28 13.88 15.95
C VAL A 107 5.24 13.25 16.85
N GLU A 108 5.66 12.28 17.64
CA GLU A 108 5.01 11.97 18.91
C GLU A 108 5.08 13.27 19.71
N ASP A 109 4.17 14.20 19.39
CA ASP A 109 3.89 15.33 20.22
C ASP A 109 3.22 14.71 21.44
N ASP A 110 4.02 14.54 22.47
CA ASP A 110 3.67 14.18 23.83
C ASP A 110 2.77 15.29 24.39
N VAL A 111 1.57 15.41 23.84
CA VAL A 111 0.53 16.31 24.32
C VAL A 111 0.01 15.69 25.61
N ALA A 112 0.55 16.21 26.71
CA ALA A 112 0.04 15.97 28.05
C ALA A 112 -1.50 16.06 28.06
N PRO A 113 -2.19 15.22 28.84
CA PRO A 113 -3.64 15.20 28.87
C PRO A 113 -4.18 16.60 29.21
N PRO A 114 -5.17 17.12 28.47
CA PRO A 114 -5.77 18.40 28.78
C PRO A 114 -6.35 18.32 30.19
N THR A 115 -5.81 19.16 31.08
CA THR A 115 -6.41 19.38 32.39
C THR A 115 -7.77 20.02 32.15
N SER A 116 -8.83 19.33 32.54
CA SER A 116 -10.21 19.81 32.47
C SER A 116 -10.35 21.18 33.14
N PRO A 117 -10.77 22.22 32.42
CA PRO A 117 -11.31 23.41 33.06
C PRO A 117 -12.79 23.15 33.35
N ASN A 118 -13.11 22.89 34.62
CA ASN A 118 -14.48 23.08 35.11
C ASN A 118 -14.82 24.56 34.95
N THR A 119 -15.75 24.87 34.06
CA THR A 119 -16.43 26.16 34.05
C THR A 119 -17.91 25.87 33.86
N ASP A 120 -18.60 25.74 35.00
CA ASP A 120 -20.03 25.96 35.09
C ASP A 120 -20.24 27.46 34.90
N ASP A 121 -20.82 27.87 33.77
CA ASP A 121 -21.45 29.18 33.65
C ASP A 121 -22.63 29.05 32.68
N GLU A 122 -23.80 28.96 33.29
CA GLU A 122 -25.13 29.09 32.67
C GLU A 122 -25.39 30.57 32.39
N GLU A 123 -25.48 30.99 31.13
CA GLU A 123 -26.28 32.17 30.79
C GLU A 123 -27.09 31.96 29.50
N LEU A 124 -28.40 32.00 29.70
CA LEU A 124 -29.46 32.05 28.71
C LEU A 124 -29.43 33.40 27.99
N PHE A 125 -29.21 33.39 26.68
CA PHE A 125 -29.58 34.50 25.81
C PHE A 125 -30.53 34.01 24.72
N ASP A 126 -31.81 34.31 24.92
CA ASP A 126 -32.81 34.32 23.86
C ASP A 126 -32.64 35.64 23.09
N GLU A 127 -31.98 35.59 21.93
CA GLU A 127 -32.00 36.70 20.97
C GLU A 127 -32.73 36.24 19.69
N GLU A 128 -33.97 36.70 19.61
CA GLU A 128 -34.86 36.71 18.46
C GLU A 128 -34.20 37.55 17.35
N PHE A 129 -33.54 36.87 16.40
CA PHE A 129 -32.95 37.51 15.23
C PHE A 129 -33.97 37.58 14.09
N ASP A 130 -34.43 38.80 13.83
CA ASP A 130 -35.22 39.16 12.66
C ASP A 130 -34.47 38.89 11.35
N ASP A 131 -35.25 38.39 10.40
CA ASP A 131 -34.94 38.10 9.00
C ASP A 131 -34.50 39.35 8.24
N ASP A 132 -33.19 39.46 7.98
CA ASP A 132 -32.67 40.27 6.88
C ASP A 132 -31.71 39.41 6.04
N SER A 133 -32.29 38.77 5.03
CA SER A 133 -31.63 38.00 3.99
C SER A 133 -30.64 38.85 3.20
N LEU A 134 -29.41 39.01 3.70
CA LEU A 134 -28.27 39.47 2.93
C LEU A 134 -27.72 38.30 2.09
N PRO A 135 -27.43 38.47 0.79
CA PRO A 135 -26.79 37.43 0.00
C PRO A 135 -25.40 37.16 0.58
N LEU A 136 -25.24 35.99 1.20
CA LEU A 136 -23.96 35.47 1.62
C LEU A 136 -23.00 35.52 0.43
N PRO A 137 -21.83 36.17 0.53
CA PRO A 137 -20.80 36.01 -0.47
C PRO A 137 -20.46 34.52 -0.53
N GLU A 138 -20.66 33.91 -1.70
CA GLU A 138 -20.20 32.54 -1.93
C GLU A 138 -18.76 32.46 -1.42
N PRO A 139 -18.44 31.53 -0.50
CA PRO A 139 -17.05 31.34 -0.14
C PRO A 139 -16.35 30.98 -1.46
N GLU A 140 -15.54 31.90 -1.96
CA GLU A 140 -14.55 31.61 -2.99
C GLU A 140 -13.61 30.60 -2.37
N LEU A 141 -14.04 29.34 -2.41
CA LEU A 141 -13.27 28.22 -1.99
C LEU A 141 -11.99 28.30 -2.81
N PRO A 142 -10.81 28.41 -2.19
CA PRO A 142 -9.54 28.37 -2.89
C PRO A 142 -9.26 26.92 -3.32
N PHE A 143 -10.18 26.34 -4.10
CA PHE A 143 -9.99 25.11 -4.86
C PHE A 143 -9.42 25.39 -6.24
N HIS A 144 -8.75 26.54 -6.43
CA HIS A 144 -7.51 26.53 -7.19
C HIS A 144 -6.48 25.72 -6.39
N ILE A 145 -6.69 24.40 -6.32
CA ILE A 145 -5.59 23.46 -6.31
C ILE A 145 -4.82 23.87 -7.55
N ALA A 146 -3.78 24.68 -7.34
CA ALA A 146 -2.81 24.97 -8.36
C ALA A 146 -2.52 23.60 -8.97
N ARG A 147 -2.78 23.44 -10.27
CA ARG A 147 -2.13 22.42 -11.06
C ARG A 147 -0.66 22.75 -10.91
N GLN A 148 -0.06 22.31 -9.79
CA GLN A 148 1.34 22.43 -9.53
C GLN A 148 1.94 21.83 -10.78
N HIS A 149 2.70 22.68 -11.46
CA HIS A 149 3.31 22.38 -12.72
C HIS A 149 4.27 21.23 -12.44
N LEU A 150 3.74 20.00 -12.49
CA LEU A 150 4.43 18.77 -12.15
C LEU A 150 5.56 18.69 -13.14
N VAL A 151 6.76 19.06 -12.69
CA VAL A 151 7.98 18.88 -13.48
C VAL A 151 7.96 17.41 -13.89
N PRO A 152 7.99 17.10 -15.21
CA PRO A 152 7.98 15.73 -15.66
C PRO A 152 9.11 14.97 -14.98
N ILE A 153 8.76 14.10 -14.03
CA ILE A 153 9.73 13.27 -13.33
C ILE A 153 10.31 12.31 -14.36
N ASP A 154 11.63 12.31 -14.51
CA ASP A 154 12.30 11.44 -15.46
C ASP A 154 12.03 9.96 -15.15
N ARG A 155 12.09 9.13 -16.19
CA ARG A 155 11.81 7.69 -16.13
C ARG A 155 12.71 6.96 -15.13
N GLU A 156 13.99 7.33 -15.04
CA GLU A 156 14.94 6.70 -14.13
C GLU A 156 14.56 6.98 -12.67
N THR A 157 14.23 8.23 -12.36
CA THR A 157 13.76 8.66 -11.05
C THR A 157 12.48 7.92 -10.66
N ARG A 158 11.53 7.75 -11.59
CA ARG A 158 10.32 6.94 -11.34
C ARG A 158 10.65 5.48 -11.02
N ALA A 159 11.50 4.85 -11.82
CA ALA A 159 11.91 3.46 -11.60
C ALA A 159 12.65 3.27 -10.26
N ARG A 160 13.55 4.21 -9.91
CA ARG A 160 14.25 4.22 -8.62
C ARG A 160 13.27 4.35 -7.45
N ARG A 161 12.34 5.30 -7.50
CA ARG A 161 11.31 5.50 -6.46
C ARG A 161 10.46 4.26 -6.30
N PHE A 162 10.06 3.64 -7.40
CA PHE A 162 9.31 2.41 -7.38
C PHE A 162 10.05 1.27 -6.66
N VAL A 163 11.34 1.04 -6.97
CA VAL A 163 12.14 0.01 -6.29
C VAL A 163 12.31 0.31 -4.80
N VAL A 164 12.53 1.59 -4.44
CA VAL A 164 12.58 2.01 -3.04
C VAL A 164 11.25 1.70 -2.34
N ARG A 165 10.12 1.98 -3.00
CA ARG A 165 8.78 1.73 -2.46
C ARG A 165 8.49 0.24 -2.30
N LEU A 166 8.91 -0.59 -3.24
CA LEU A 166 8.80 -2.05 -3.12
C LEU A 166 9.58 -2.62 -1.94
N ARG A 167 10.61 -1.92 -1.46
CA ARG A 167 11.38 -2.31 -0.25
C ARG A 167 10.79 -1.76 1.05
N GLN A 168 9.80 -0.86 0.95
CA GLN A 168 9.07 -0.37 2.11
C GLN A 168 7.84 -1.25 2.35
N PRO A 169 7.33 -1.28 3.59
CA PRO A 169 6.05 -1.92 3.82
C PRO A 169 4.94 -1.28 2.99
N PHE A 170 4.23 -2.11 2.22
CA PHE A 170 3.15 -1.68 1.34
C PHE A 170 1.87 -2.46 1.62
N GLY A 171 0.73 -1.86 1.26
CA GLY A 171 -0.56 -2.55 1.29
C GLY A 171 -0.67 -3.56 0.15
N ALA A 172 -1.13 -4.77 0.47
CA ALA A 172 -1.28 -5.85 -0.49
C ALA A 172 -2.69 -6.45 -0.43
N LEU A 173 -3.04 -7.23 -1.46
CA LEU A 173 -4.24 -8.06 -1.51
C LEU A 173 -3.83 -9.51 -1.31
N LEU A 174 -4.62 -10.26 -0.54
CA LEU A 174 -4.51 -11.72 -0.46
C LEU A 174 -5.61 -12.34 -1.31
N LEU A 175 -5.19 -13.13 -2.29
CA LEU A 175 -6.10 -13.79 -3.22
C LEU A 175 -5.95 -15.30 -3.12
N THR A 176 -7.04 -16.02 -3.34
CA THR A 176 -7.04 -17.47 -3.57
C THR A 176 -7.46 -17.75 -5.02
N PRO A 177 -6.80 -18.67 -5.73
CA PRO A 177 -7.28 -19.08 -7.04
C PRO A 177 -8.64 -19.76 -6.91
N VAL A 178 -9.51 -19.52 -7.88
CA VAL A 178 -10.79 -20.17 -8.08
C VAL A 178 -10.69 -20.88 -9.43
N GLU A 179 -10.92 -22.19 -9.42
CA GLU A 179 -10.98 -22.96 -10.66
C GLU A 179 -12.20 -22.50 -11.47
N SER A 180 -11.93 -21.78 -12.56
CA SER A 180 -12.96 -21.31 -13.48
C SER A 180 -12.88 -22.07 -14.80
N SER A 181 -13.93 -22.80 -15.14
CA SER A 181 -13.92 -23.85 -16.18
C SER A 181 -13.75 -23.37 -17.63
N ARG A 182 -13.47 -22.10 -17.94
CA ARG A 182 -13.53 -21.62 -19.34
C ARG A 182 -12.47 -20.61 -19.83
N ARG A 183 -11.75 -19.86 -18.98
CA ARG A 183 -10.90 -18.75 -19.49
C ARG A 183 -9.60 -18.47 -18.74
N GLY A 184 -9.26 -19.24 -17.72
CA GLY A 184 -8.09 -19.01 -16.88
C GLY A 184 -8.43 -19.15 -15.41
N THR A 185 -7.44 -18.86 -14.56
CA THR A 185 -7.62 -18.84 -13.11
C THR A 185 -8.21 -17.50 -12.71
N ASP A 186 -9.44 -17.53 -12.20
CA ASP A 186 -10.01 -16.36 -11.51
C ASP A 186 -9.47 -16.32 -10.09
N TYR A 187 -9.42 -15.14 -9.50
CA TYR A 187 -8.92 -14.96 -8.15
C TYR A 187 -10.00 -14.37 -7.27
N LYS A 188 -10.30 -15.02 -6.15
CA LYS A 188 -11.20 -14.45 -5.15
C LYS A 188 -10.39 -13.74 -4.09
N ARG A 189 -10.83 -12.53 -3.74
CA ARG A 189 -10.27 -11.79 -2.62
C ARG A 189 -10.55 -12.52 -1.31
N VAL A 190 -9.48 -12.89 -0.62
CA VAL A 190 -9.54 -13.43 0.74
C VAL A 190 -9.57 -12.27 1.70
N ALA A 191 -8.49 -11.49 1.73
CA ALA A 191 -8.37 -10.32 2.58
C ALA A 191 -7.86 -9.12 1.77
N ALA A 192 -8.41 -7.95 2.07
CA ALA A 192 -7.91 -6.68 1.62
C ALA A 192 -8.11 -5.72 2.77
N ASP A 193 -7.02 -5.33 3.41
CA ASP A 193 -7.10 -4.37 4.48
C ASP A 193 -5.74 -3.70 4.73
N SER A 194 -5.80 -2.55 5.39
CA SER A 194 -4.73 -1.66 5.85
C SER A 194 -3.64 -2.30 6.73
N LEU A 195 -3.69 -3.60 6.97
CA LEU A 195 -2.83 -4.33 7.92
C LEU A 195 -1.97 -5.43 7.28
N ILE A 196 -2.05 -5.66 5.95
CA ILE A 196 -1.08 -6.55 5.29
C ILE A 196 0.22 -5.76 5.11
N THR A 197 1.07 -5.80 6.13
CA THR A 197 2.38 -5.15 6.15
C THR A 197 3.44 -6.15 5.73
N VAL A 198 3.78 -6.16 4.44
CA VAL A 198 4.87 -6.98 3.92
C VAL A 198 6.20 -6.38 4.40
N ARG A 199 6.96 -7.14 5.21
CA ARG A 199 8.32 -6.75 5.62
C ARG A 199 9.32 -7.67 4.97
N PHE A 200 10.38 -7.11 4.40
CA PHE A 200 11.47 -7.84 3.76
C PHE A 200 12.54 -8.15 4.80
N GLN A 201 12.91 -9.42 4.93
CA GLN A 201 14.01 -9.83 5.81
C GLN A 201 15.35 -9.96 5.08
N GLU A 202 15.36 -10.12 3.75
CA GLU A 202 16.57 -10.43 2.98
C GLU A 202 16.70 -9.62 1.67
N ASN A 203 17.82 -9.82 0.97
CA ASN A 203 18.13 -9.17 -0.31
C ASN A 203 17.07 -9.48 -1.36
N VAL A 204 16.14 -8.55 -1.55
CA VAL A 204 15.10 -8.62 -2.60
C VAL A 204 15.76 -8.74 -3.97
N SER A 205 15.47 -9.82 -4.67
CA SER A 205 15.91 -10.05 -6.05
C SER A 205 14.89 -9.45 -7.01
N LEU A 206 15.25 -8.33 -7.65
CA LEU A 206 14.37 -7.68 -8.63
C LEU A 206 14.06 -8.56 -9.84
N ALA A 207 14.96 -9.49 -10.18
CA ALA A 207 14.75 -10.47 -11.25
C ALA A 207 13.59 -11.41 -10.90
N ASP A 208 13.54 -11.90 -9.65
CA ASP A 208 12.44 -12.76 -9.20
C ASP A 208 11.12 -11.99 -9.13
N ILE A 209 11.14 -10.69 -8.82
CA ILE A 209 9.95 -9.83 -8.91
C ILE A 209 9.45 -9.73 -10.36
N LEU A 210 10.36 -9.56 -11.32
CA LEU A 210 10.04 -9.39 -12.74
C LEU A 210 9.25 -10.58 -13.30
N ASP A 211 9.58 -11.80 -12.88
CA ASP A 211 8.87 -13.02 -13.29
C ASP A 211 7.46 -13.13 -12.71
N ASN A 212 7.15 -12.32 -11.69
CA ASN A 212 5.86 -12.29 -11.02
C ASN A 212 4.93 -11.15 -11.48
N VAL A 213 5.34 -10.35 -12.48
CA VAL A 213 4.55 -9.29 -13.10
C VAL A 213 3.49 -9.86 -14.04
N ARG A 214 2.20 -9.58 -13.77
CA ARG A 214 1.07 -10.11 -14.56
C ARG A 214 -0.21 -9.30 -14.37
N THR A 215 -1.21 -9.62 -15.18
CA THR A 215 -2.60 -9.14 -14.98
C THR A 215 -3.44 -10.28 -14.41
N LEU A 216 -4.15 -10.04 -13.31
CA LEU A 216 -5.04 -11.01 -12.69
C LEU A 216 -6.50 -10.62 -12.88
N ASP A 217 -7.37 -11.62 -13.10
CA ASP A 217 -8.82 -11.46 -13.09
C ASP A 217 -9.35 -11.72 -11.65
N VAL A 218 -9.73 -10.65 -10.96
CA VAL A 218 -10.20 -10.69 -9.56
C VAL A 218 -11.73 -10.59 -9.48
N LEU A 219 -12.34 -11.47 -8.68
CA LEU A 219 -13.77 -11.57 -8.37
C LEU A 219 -14.14 -10.90 -7.04
#